data_AF-A0A975DQ93-F1
#
_entry.id   AF-A0A975DQ93-F1
#
_cell.length_a   1.000
_cell.length_b   1.000
_cell.length_c   1.000
_cell.angle_alpha   90.00
_cell.angle_beta   90.00
_cell.angle_gamma   90.00
#
_symmetry.space_group_name_H-M   'P 1'
#
loop_
_entity.id
_entity.type
_entity.pdbx_description
1 polymer ?
#
loop_
_entity_poly.entity_id
_entity_poly.type
_entity_poly.pdbx_seq_one_letter_code
_entity_poly.pdbx_strand_id
1 'polypeptide(L)'
;MKTVILAAALSLAATAALADKSAATACAANLSGDAKTIYNAVAPQMGPGASVRDLVTQQTRALVQGGTISQGNARPAAEQAGQCLMLFNS
;
A
#
# COMPACT_ATOMS: atom_id res chain seq x y z
N MET A 1 -32.98 8.24 41.72
CA MET A 1 -31.66 8.62 41.18
C MET A 1 -30.63 7.61 41.66
N LYS A 2 -30.29 6.57 40.90
CA LYS A 2 -29.13 5.71 41.20
C LYS A 2 -28.75 4.91 39.94
N THR A 3 -27.50 5.13 39.52
CA THR A 3 -26.62 4.26 38.73
C THR A 3 -27.04 3.86 37.31
N VAL A 4 -26.60 4.68 36.34
CA VAL A 4 -26.31 4.24 34.96
C VAL A 4 -24.90 4.76 34.61
N ILE A 5 -23.87 3.95 34.79
CA ILE A 5 -22.46 4.20 34.40
C ILE A 5 -21.84 2.79 34.24
N LEU A 6 -21.18 2.38 33.16
CA LEU A 6 -20.91 2.94 31.85
C LEU A 6 -20.61 1.70 30.98
N ALA A 7 -21.13 1.67 29.76
CA ALA A 7 -20.94 0.55 28.84
C ALA A 7 -19.45 0.33 28.51
N ALA A 8 -19.04 -0.93 28.60
CA ALA A 8 -17.72 -1.40 28.31
C ALA A 8 -17.35 -1.24 26.83
N ALA A 9 -16.20 -0.61 26.60
CA ALA A 9 -15.17 -1.00 25.64
C ALA A 9 -15.63 -1.59 24.29
N LEU A 10 -16.10 -0.76 23.37
CA LEU A 10 -16.21 -1.12 21.95
C LEU A 10 -15.58 -0.01 21.09
N SER A 11 -14.31 -0.17 20.69
CA SER A 11 -13.74 0.39 19.43
C SER A 11 -12.21 0.24 19.34
N LEU A 12 -11.69 -1.00 19.28
CA LEU A 12 -10.27 -1.25 18.90
C LEU A 12 -10.08 -1.77 17.46
N ALA A 13 -11.12 -1.79 16.61
CA ALA A 13 -11.02 -2.40 15.29
C ALA A 13 -10.39 -1.53 14.18
N ALA A 14 -9.96 -0.30 14.46
CA ALA A 14 -9.48 0.65 13.43
C ALA A 14 -7.94 0.75 13.31
N THR A 15 -7.17 0.05 14.14
CA THR A 15 -5.70 0.25 14.21
C THR A 15 -4.89 -0.63 13.26
N ALA A 16 -5.43 -1.77 12.80
CA ALA A 16 -4.68 -2.68 11.93
C ALA A 16 -4.29 -2.00 10.60
N ALA A 17 -5.28 -1.49 9.86
CA ALA A 17 -5.07 -0.86 8.55
C ALA A 17 -4.13 0.37 8.57
N LEU A 18 -3.96 1.02 9.72
CA LEU A 18 -3.04 2.15 9.89
C LEU A 18 -1.59 1.72 10.16
N ALA A 19 -1.39 0.61 10.89
CA ALA A 19 -0.07 0.05 11.15
C ALA A 19 0.55 -0.56 9.89
N ASP A 20 -0.26 -1.30 9.14
CA ASP A 20 0.09 -1.88 7.83
C ASP A 20 0.62 -0.83 6.84
N LYS A 21 -0.10 0.30 6.75
CA LYS A 21 0.29 1.44 5.89
C LYS A 21 1.61 2.07 6.33
N SER A 22 1.88 2.11 7.64
CA SER A 22 3.14 2.65 8.17
C SER A 22 4.34 1.77 7.78
N ALA A 23 4.21 0.45 7.93
CA ALA A 23 5.26 -0.51 7.55
C ALA A 23 5.57 -0.45 6.05
N ALA A 24 4.54 -0.46 5.20
CA ALA A 24 4.69 -0.31 3.76
C ALA A 24 5.37 1.01 3.37
N THR A 25 5.02 2.12 4.05
CA THR A 25 5.60 3.44 3.79
C THR A 25 7.06 3.51 4.22
N ALA A 26 7.42 2.87 5.34
CA ALA A 26 8.80 2.76 5.78
C ALA A 26 9.65 1.95 4.79
N CYS A 27 9.11 0.84 4.24
CA CYS A 27 9.76 0.11 3.16
C CYS A 27 9.95 0.99 1.91
N ALA A 28 8.91 1.74 1.53
CA ALA A 28 8.92 2.62 0.37
C ALA A 28 9.97 3.75 0.44
N ALA A 29 10.46 4.09 1.64
CA ALA A 29 11.50 5.09 1.83
C ALA A 29 12.83 4.70 1.16
N ASN A 30 13.12 3.40 1.04
CA ASN A 30 14.36 2.87 0.47
C ASN A 30 14.24 2.48 -1.01
N LEU A 31 13.09 2.72 -1.64
CA LEU A 31 12.86 2.35 -3.04
C LEU A 31 13.65 3.24 -4.01
N SER A 32 14.07 2.62 -5.12
CA SER A 32 14.59 3.34 -6.29
C SER A 32 13.51 4.28 -6.87
N GLY A 33 13.91 5.29 -7.66
CA GLY A 33 12.99 6.32 -8.17
C GLY A 33 11.75 5.74 -8.86
N ASP A 34 11.93 4.87 -9.85
CA ASP A 34 10.83 4.22 -10.58
C ASP A 34 9.97 3.34 -9.65
N ALA A 35 10.58 2.61 -8.72
CA ALA A 35 9.84 1.77 -7.77
C ALA A 35 9.00 2.62 -6.81
N LYS A 36 9.52 3.77 -6.38
CA LYS A 36 8.80 4.70 -5.53
C LYS A 36 7.62 5.34 -6.27
N THR A 37 7.80 5.65 -7.55
CA THR A 37 6.71 6.10 -8.44
C THR A 37 5.59 5.05 -8.52
N ILE A 38 5.92 3.78 -8.74
CA ILE A 38 4.93 2.69 -8.76
C ILE A 38 4.24 2.55 -7.40
N TYR A 39 5.00 2.53 -6.31
CA TYR A 39 4.46 2.45 -4.95
C TYR A 39 3.43 3.56 -4.70
N ASN A 40 3.76 4.81 -5.01
CA ASN A 40 2.88 5.95 -4.81
C ASN A 40 1.61 5.89 -5.66
N ALA A 41 1.67 5.29 -6.85
CA ALA A 41 0.52 5.10 -7.72
C ALA A 41 -0.42 3.97 -7.25
N VAL A 42 0.10 2.99 -6.51
CA VAL A 42 -0.65 1.80 -6.06
C VAL A 42 -1.16 1.95 -4.62
N ALA A 43 -0.35 2.50 -3.71
CA ALA A 43 -0.67 2.61 -2.28
C ALA A 43 -2.04 3.26 -1.96
N PRO A 44 -2.56 4.24 -2.73
CA PRO A 44 -3.91 4.79 -2.53
C PRO A 44 -5.05 3.84 -2.92
N GLN A 45 -4.78 2.87 -3.80
CA GLN A 45 -5.76 1.87 -4.29
C GLN A 45 -5.79 0.60 -3.43
N MET A 46 -4.86 0.50 -2.48
CA MET A 46 -4.81 -0.61 -1.53
C MET A 46 -6.00 -0.56 -0.56
N GLY A 47 -6.59 -1.72 -0.31
CA GLY A 47 -7.69 -1.89 0.61
C GLY A 47 -7.94 -3.37 0.90
N PRO A 48 -8.91 -3.69 1.79
CA PRO A 48 -9.25 -5.08 2.12
C PRO A 48 -9.59 -5.88 0.86
N GLY A 49 -8.91 -7.01 0.66
CA GLY A 49 -9.12 -7.89 -0.49
C GLY A 49 -8.53 -7.40 -1.82
N ALA A 50 -7.78 -6.28 -1.82
CA ALA A 50 -7.09 -5.82 -3.01
C ALA A 50 -5.94 -6.77 -3.39
N SER A 51 -5.84 -7.10 -4.68
CA SER A 51 -4.72 -7.87 -5.22
C SER A 51 -3.53 -6.95 -5.49
N VAL A 52 -2.51 -7.03 -4.62
CA VAL A 52 -1.25 -6.27 -4.79
C VAL A 52 -0.67 -6.49 -6.19
N ARG A 53 -0.65 -7.76 -6.66
CA ARG A 53 -0.09 -8.11 -7.97
C ARG A 53 -0.83 -7.42 -9.11
N ASP A 54 -2.16 -7.45 -9.09
CA ASP A 54 -2.95 -6.87 -10.18
C ASP A 54 -2.83 -5.35 -10.21
N LEU A 55 -2.91 -4.70 -9.04
CA LEU A 55 -2.74 -3.25 -8.94
C LEU A 55 -1.35 -2.81 -9.37
N VAL A 56 -0.29 -3.46 -8.87
CA VAL A 56 1.09 -3.15 -9.28
C VAL A 56 1.26 -3.32 -10.78
N THR A 57 0.75 -4.41 -11.36
CA THR A 57 0.89 -4.66 -12.80
C THR A 57 0.11 -3.64 -13.61
N GLN A 58 -1.12 -3.32 -13.21
CA GLN A 58 -1.96 -2.32 -13.88
C GLN A 58 -1.29 -0.94 -13.87
N GLN A 59 -0.89 -0.46 -12.69
CA GLN A 59 -0.31 0.88 -12.54
C GLN A 59 1.05 0.98 -13.22
N THR A 60 1.89 -0.06 -13.12
CA THR A 60 3.17 -0.09 -13.84
C THR A 60 2.98 0.02 -15.35
N ARG A 61 2.02 -0.72 -15.93
CA ARG A 61 1.71 -0.61 -17.36
C ARG A 61 1.24 0.79 -17.74
N ALA A 62 0.35 1.39 -16.95
CA ALA A 62 -0.13 2.74 -17.19
C ALA A 62 1.03 3.76 -17.17
N LEU A 63 1.96 3.63 -16.21
CA LEU A 63 3.14 4.48 -16.11
C LEU A 63 4.11 4.31 -17.28
N VAL A 64 4.27 3.09 -17.79
CA VAL A 64 5.07 2.83 -19.00
C VAL A 64 4.40 3.43 -20.23
N GLN A 65 3.09 3.24 -20.38
CA GLN A 65 2.32 3.80 -21.51
C GLN A 65 2.31 5.33 -21.48
N GLY A 66 2.28 5.93 -20.28
CA GLY A 66 2.40 7.38 -20.08
C GLY A 66 3.82 7.92 -20.20
N GLY A 67 4.83 7.07 -20.43
CA GLY A 67 6.23 7.48 -20.55
C GLY A 67 6.90 7.91 -19.25
N THR A 68 6.28 7.67 -18.09
CA THR A 68 6.85 7.99 -16.78
C THR A 68 7.95 7.01 -16.37
N ILE A 69 7.83 5.74 -16.77
CA ILE A 69 8.80 4.68 -16.47
C ILE A 69 9.22 4.01 -17.77
N SER A 70 10.51 3.72 -17.92
CA SER A 70 10.99 2.98 -19.08
C SER A 70 10.58 1.51 -19.01
N GLN A 71 10.27 0.90 -20.16
CA GLN A 71 9.87 -0.52 -20.20
C GLN A 71 10.96 -1.45 -19.63
N GLY A 72 12.24 -1.10 -19.81
CA GLY A 72 13.37 -1.88 -19.28
C GLY A 72 13.45 -1.88 -17.76
N ASN A 73 13.03 -0.79 -17.11
CA ASN A 73 13.05 -0.66 -15.66
C ASN A 73 11.73 -1.05 -14.98
N ALA A 74 10.65 -1.17 -15.76
CA ALA A 74 9.30 -1.38 -15.24
C ALA A 74 9.17 -2.62 -14.36
N ARG A 75 9.68 -3.77 -14.81
CA ARG A 75 9.60 -5.03 -14.05
C ARG A 75 10.38 -4.99 -12.73
N PRO A 76 11.69 -4.69 -12.70
CA PRO A 76 12.43 -4.66 -11.44
C PRO A 76 11.88 -3.60 -10.48
N ALA A 77 11.44 -2.44 -10.98
CA ALA A 77 10.81 -1.41 -10.17
C ALA A 77 9.48 -1.89 -9.56
N ALA A 78 8.64 -2.57 -10.34
CA ALA A 78 7.38 -3.13 -9.89
C ALA A 78 7.55 -4.22 -8.84
N GLU A 79 8.56 -5.08 -8.97
CA GLU A 79 8.89 -6.11 -7.99
C GLU A 79 9.32 -5.50 -6.65
N GLN A 80 10.14 -4.46 -6.67
CA GLN A 80 10.54 -3.73 -5.46
C GLN A 80 9.33 -3.06 -4.79
N ALA A 81 8.51 -2.34 -5.57
CA ALA A 81 7.31 -1.70 -5.04
C ALA A 81 6.31 -2.71 -4.47
N GLY A 82 6.10 -3.83 -5.16
CA GLY A 82 5.20 -4.90 -4.76
C GLY A 82 5.59 -5.55 -3.44
N GLN A 83 6.89 -5.78 -3.21
CA GLN A 83 7.39 -6.29 -1.93
C GLN A 83 7.01 -5.36 -0.76
N CYS A 84 7.14 -4.04 -0.93
CA CYS A 84 6.71 -3.09 0.09
C CYS A 84 5.18 -3.06 0.26
N LEU A 85 4.43 -3.20 -0.83
CA LEU A 85 2.96 -3.18 -0.80
C LEU A 85 2.35 -4.44 -0.19
N MET A 86 3.07 -5.56 -0.14
CA MET A 86 2.62 -6.76 0.58
C MET A 86 2.52 -6.53 2.10
N LEU A 87 3.23 -5.52 2.64
CA LEU A 87 3.17 -5.15 4.06
C LEU A 87 1.86 -4.42 4.44
N PHE A 88 0.96 -4.16 3.47
CA PHE A 88 -0.35 -3.54 3.74
C PHE A 88 -1.37 -4.48 4.40
N ASN A 89 -1.09 -5.77 4.48
CA ASN A 89 -2.05 -6.78 4.93
C ASN A 89 -1.36 -7.90 5.70
N SER A 90 -0.33 -7.56 6.49
CA SER A 90 0.61 -8.50 7.12
C SER A 90 0.51 -8.49 8.64
#